data_AF-A0A850QRB1-F1
#
_entry.id   AF-A0A850QRB1-F1
#
_cell.length_a   1.000
_cell.length_b   1.000
_cell.length_c   1.000
_cell.angle_alpha   90.00
_cell.angle_beta   90.00
_cell.angle_gamma   90.00
#
_symmetry.space_group_name_H-M   'P 1'
#
loop_
_entity.id
_entity.type
_entity.pdbx_description
1 polymer ?
#
loop_
_entity_poly.entity_id
_entity_poly.type
_entity_poly.pdbx_seq_one_letter_code
_entity_poly.pdbx_strand_id
1 'polypeptide(L)' 'MNEKKNPYDRTSTKRQSAHLERLQEANGKRLPVDLDGERLAKLDALVSAGYGDSKAAVIRKAIDEAYKKMRKKT' A
#
# COMPACT_ATOMS: atom_id res chain seq x y z
N MET A 1 -19.84 9.32 -31.05
CA MET A 1 -20.40 8.88 -29.75
C MET A 1 -19.67 9.67 -28.67
N ASN A 2 -20.27 10.77 -28.18
CA ASN A 2 -19.66 11.60 -27.14
C ASN A 2 -19.94 10.98 -25.76
N GLU A 3 -18.92 10.41 -25.14
CA GLU A 3 -18.96 10.00 -23.74
C GLU A 3 -19.18 11.24 -22.85
N LYS A 4 -20.38 11.34 -22.27
CA LYS A 4 -20.68 12.32 -21.22
C LYS A 4 -19.80 11.97 -20.01
N LYS A 5 -18.69 12.69 -19.82
CA LYS A 5 -17.87 12.62 -18.60
C LYS A 5 -18.76 12.84 -17.38
N ASN A 6 -18.88 11.81 -16.56
CA ASN A 6 -19.71 11.79 -15.37
C ASN A 6 -19.18 12.86 -14.38
N PRO A 7 -20.00 13.81 -13.90
CA PRO A 7 -19.55 14.93 -13.07
C PRO A 7 -19.02 14.51 -11.68
N TYR A 8 -19.27 13.27 -11.26
CA TYR A 8 -18.74 12.66 -10.03
C TYR A 8 -17.24 12.29 -10.10
N ASP A 9 -16.63 12.36 -11.28
CA ASP A 9 -15.22 12.01 -11.48
C ASP A 9 -14.26 13.02 -10.81
N ARG A 10 -14.65 14.29 -10.71
CA ARG A 10 -13.82 15.36 -10.11
C ARG A 10 -13.47 15.15 -8.64
N THR A 11 -14.33 14.46 -7.89
CA THR A 11 -14.08 14.12 -6.48
C THR A 11 -13.13 12.93 -6.28
N SER A 12 -12.96 12.09 -7.31
CA SER A 12 -12.01 10.98 -7.29
C SER A 12 -10.59 11.50 -7.51
N THR A 13 -10.40 12.38 -8.50
CA THR A 13 -9.09 12.97 -8.85
C THR A 13 -8.48 13.75 -7.68
N LYS A 14 -9.30 14.56 -6.97
CA LYS A 14 -8.83 15.37 -5.82
C LYS A 14 -8.39 14.55 -4.61
N ARG A 15 -9.01 13.38 -4.36
CA ARG A 15 -8.63 12.50 -3.24
C ARG A 15 -7.35 11.73 -3.54
N GLN A 16 -7.14 11.37 -4.79
CA GLN A 16 -5.91 10.70 -5.24
C GLN A 16 -4.68 11.63 -5.13
N SER A 17 -4.81 12.91 -5.49
CA SER A 17 -3.73 13.89 -5.35
C SER A 17 -3.35 14.14 -3.88
N ALA A 18 -4.33 14.28 -2.98
CA ALA A 18 -4.06 14.48 -1.54
C ALA A 18 -3.39 13.27 -0.86
N HIS A 19 -3.57 12.04 -1.39
CA HIS A 19 -2.81 10.89 -0.89
C HIS A 19 -1.36 10.90 -1.40
N LEU A 20 -1.16 11.30 -2.65
CA LEU A 20 0.17 11.40 -3.25
C LEU A 20 1.00 12.52 -2.62
N GLU A 21 0.39 13.68 -2.32
CA GLU A 21 1.04 14.78 -1.61
C GLU A 21 1.52 14.35 -0.22
N ARG A 22 0.69 13.67 0.57
CA ARG A 22 1.10 13.12 1.88
C ARG A 22 2.22 12.08 1.79
N LEU A 23 2.27 11.30 0.71
CA LEU A 23 3.39 10.39 0.46
C LEU A 23 4.67 11.16 0.15
N GLN A 24 4.57 12.21 -0.66
CA GLN A 24 5.69 13.04 -1.09
C GLN A 24 6.27 13.87 0.07
N GLU A 25 5.42 14.42 0.94
CA GLU A 25 5.82 15.10 2.19
C GLU A 25 6.57 14.18 3.15
N ALA A 26 6.24 12.88 3.16
CA ALA A 26 6.94 11.88 3.95
C ALA A 26 8.23 11.35 3.29
N ASN A 27 8.68 11.96 2.18
CA ASN A 27 9.73 11.42 1.28
C ASN A 27 9.45 9.99 0.80
N GLY A 28 8.18 9.59 0.82
CA GLY A 28 7.70 8.28 0.40
C GLY A 28 7.38 8.26 -1.09
N LYS A 29 7.56 7.10 -1.71
CA LYS A 29 7.15 6.84 -3.10
C LYS A 29 6.25 5.60 -3.14
N ARG A 30 5.27 5.59 -4.06
CA ARG A 30 4.52 4.37 -4.35
C ARG A 30 5.46 3.33 -4.96
N LEU A 31 5.52 2.15 -4.35
CA LEU A 31 6.25 1.00 -4.86
C LEU A 31 5.23 -0.04 -5.36
N PRO A 32 5.07 -0.24 -6.69
CA PRO A 32 4.36 -1.40 -7.20
C PRO A 32 5.19 -2.66 -6.89
N VAL A 33 4.54 -3.72 -6.42
CA VAL A 33 5.17 -5.00 -6.10
C VAL A 33 4.35 -6.10 -6.74
N ASP A 34 5.02 -6.89 -7.58
CA ASP A 34 4.41 -8.07 -8.19
C ASP A 34 4.47 -9.23 -7.20
N LEU A 35 3.31 -9.81 -6.93
CA LEU A 35 3.15 -10.97 -6.06
C LEU A 35 2.45 -12.08 -6.85
N ASP A 36 2.98 -13.30 -6.75
CA ASP A 36 2.27 -14.47 -7.26
C ASP A 36 1.09 -14.85 -6.34
N GLY A 37 0.20 -15.71 -6.84
CA GLY A 37 -1.04 -16.07 -6.15
C GLY A 37 -0.81 -16.62 -4.74
N GLU A 38 0.27 -17.39 -4.54
CA GLU A 38 0.62 -17.93 -3.22
C GLU A 38 1.02 -16.82 -2.24
N ARG A 39 1.87 -15.86 -2.66
CA ARG A 39 2.26 -14.73 -1.81
C ARG A 39 1.08 -13.81 -1.54
N LEU A 40 0.17 -13.63 -2.49
CA LEU A 40 -1.05 -12.85 -2.29
C LEU A 40 -1.96 -13.50 -1.23
N ALA A 41 -2.15 -14.82 -1.30
CA ALA A 41 -2.93 -15.56 -0.29
C ALA A 41 -2.31 -15.47 1.12
N LYS A 42 -0.98 -15.56 1.23
CA LYS A 42 -0.27 -15.35 2.50
C LYS A 42 -0.50 -13.93 3.03
N LEU A 43 -0.47 -12.93 2.17
CA LEU A 43 -0.72 -11.54 2.54
C LEU A 43 -2.15 -11.36 3.07
N ASP A 44 -3.14 -11.97 2.43
CA ASP A 44 -4.55 -11.96 2.88
C ASP A 44 -4.74 -12.68 4.22
N ALA A 45 -4.06 -13.80 4.43
CA ALA A 45 -4.07 -14.53 5.70
C ALA A 45 -3.47 -13.70 6.84
N LEU A 46 -2.36 -12.98 6.58
CA LEU A 46 -1.74 -12.10 7.58
C LEU A 46 -2.64 -10.93 8.00
N VAL A 47 -3.38 -10.35 7.05
CA VAL A 47 -4.38 -9.32 7.38
C VAL A 47 -5.50 -9.93 8.24
N SER A 48 -6.03 -11.08 7.84
CA SER A 48 -7.10 -11.78 8.55
C SER A 48 -6.70 -12.20 9.98
N ALA A 49 -5.42 -12.53 10.18
CA ALA A 49 -4.85 -12.87 11.48
C ALA A 49 -4.55 -11.64 12.37
N GLY A 50 -4.82 -10.41 11.90
CA GLY A 50 -4.58 -9.19 12.66
C GLY A 50 -3.10 -8.78 12.72
N TYR A 51 -2.24 -9.31 11.85
CA TYR A 51 -0.83 -8.89 11.80
C TYR A 51 -0.70 -7.41 11.40
N GLY A 52 -1.64 -6.90 10.59
CA GLY A 52 -1.82 -5.48 10.30
C GLY A 52 -3.17 -5.19 9.65
N ASP A 53 -3.65 -3.96 9.76
CA ASP A 53 -5.02 -3.55 9.39
C ASP A 53 -5.30 -3.51 7.87
N SER A 54 -4.25 -3.64 7.05
CA SER A 54 -4.35 -3.68 5.59
C SER A 54 -3.11 -4.35 4.99
N LYS A 55 -3.22 -4.78 3.73
CA LYS A 55 -2.08 -5.33 2.97
C LYS A 55 -0.84 -4.43 3.03
N ALA A 56 -1.04 -3.11 2.88
CA ALA A 56 0.05 -2.14 2.96
C ALA A 56 0.65 -2.05 4.38
N ALA A 57 -0.16 -2.12 5.42
CA ALA A 57 0.32 -2.13 6.81
C ALA A 57 1.13 -3.39 7.12
N VAL A 58 0.66 -4.56 6.65
CA VAL A 58 1.40 -5.83 6.75
C VAL A 58 2.77 -5.72 6.10
N ILE A 59 2.84 -5.22 4.86
CA ILE A 59 4.12 -5.08 4.14
C ILE A 59 5.08 -4.14 4.88
N ARG A 60 4.60 -2.97 5.33
CA ARG A 60 5.45 -2.01 6.08
C ARG A 60 6.00 -2.63 7.37
N LYS A 61 5.14 -3.29 8.15
CA LYS A 61 5.54 -3.96 9.38
C LYS A 61 6.54 -5.08 9.13
N ALA A 62 6.33 -5.87 8.07
CA ALA A 62 7.27 -6.92 7.69
C ALA A 62 8.65 -6.37 7.30
N ILE A 63 8.72 -5.24 6.59
CA ILE A 63 9.98 -4.55 6.26
C ILE A 63 10.70 -4.11 7.55
N ASP A 64 9.99 -3.44 8.46
CA ASP A 64 10.57 -2.96 9.71
C ASP A 64 11.10 -4.12 10.59
N GLU A 65 10.34 -5.21 10.68
CA GLU A 65 10.75 -6.40 11.43
C GLU A 65 11.94 -7.10 10.79
N ALA A 66 11.95 -7.24 9.45
CA ALA A 66 13.07 -7.82 8.72
C ALA A 66 14.36 -7.01 8.94
N TYR A 67 14.27 -5.68 8.84
CA TYR A 67 15.40 -4.79 9.08
C TYR A 67 15.92 -4.86 10.53
N LYS A 68 15.01 -4.86 11.52
CA LYS A 68 15.37 -5.05 12.93
C LYS A 68 16.09 -6.37 13.18
N LYS A 69 15.61 -7.46 12.57
CA LYS A 69 16.25 -8.79 12.67
C LYS A 69 17.64 -8.80 12.06
N MET A 70 17.82 -8.18 10.89
CA MET A 70 19.14 -8.04 10.25
C MET A 70 20.12 -7.28 11.15
N ARG A 71 19.71 -6.12 11.68
CA ARG A 71 20.56 -5.29 12.56
C ARG A 71 20.90 -5.92 13.90
N LYS A 72 20.03 -6.76 14.47
CA LYS A 72 20.32 -7.49 15.71
C LYS A 72 21.33 -8.62 15.53
N LYS A 73 21.56 -9.06 14.29
CA LYS A 73 22.47 -10.16 13.95
C LYS A 73 23.90 -9.65 13.66
N THR A 74 24.09 -8.34 13.56
CA THR A 74 25.39 -7.66 13.44
C THR A 74 25.82 -7.17 14.81
#